data_AF-A0A7S1GK65-F1
#
_entry.id   AF-A0A7S1GK65-F1
#
_cell.length_a   1.000
_cell.length_b   1.000
_cell.length_c   1.000
_cell.angle_alpha   90.00
_cell.angle_beta   90.00
_cell.angle_gamma   90.00
#
_symmetry.space_group_name_H-M   'P 1'
#
loop_
_entity.id
_entity.type
_entity.pdbx_description
1 polymer ?
#
loop_
_entity_poly.entity_id
_entity_poly.type
_entity_poly.pdbx_seq_one_letter_code
_entity_poly.pdbx_strand_id
1 'polypeptide(L)'
;SCAQNATDYLCEAINNNSPGFDSLLNLELLNASGLDVDAIVKTTRAALLDAAEQSTDSLYPQETYMVSIPFAVGTAAAFLTAISLAVTYIPSVTATTLKLRSGVIPTLQDPSFRQYRFAVDQVTVLTGSMFWGCLLASALVGAIVGTLIFFFLWQGSLFFAQRLVAFTIGILGVVLTKIILLRSCRSALYQGFYRKRPAAANLTALALECSNLALSVGFVLLRIIKLLLTAALYVGRIDTPFLAPGVGQLGGFELDNYPRVFMKEILAQEAHRHPYIETLGVMYLMKLRYGDNFGKRAGSAWRLIFVYALMPWLNTYRINGRTSEPTPFSTSREMKFVSLRHALSISGSSMEDRDEDDETEEKPGSKVYQLGLERLSTISERAVERSQSVALSDDEQKLEKQMEGLKSLNQELQSEIEGQQRVNEELQAQIERLRLRLQRRQEDSSEGIEVHIAGAEGEEDK
;
A
#
# COMPACT_ATOMS: atom_id res chain seq x y z
N SER A 1 42.32 -38.06 25.08
CA SER A 1 42.35 -37.42 26.41
C SER A 1 43.76 -36.97 26.80
N CYS A 2 44.83 -37.77 26.66
CA CYS A 2 46.19 -37.31 27.02
C CYS A 2 46.70 -36.07 26.23
N ALA A 3 46.31 -35.91 24.95
CA ALA A 3 46.72 -34.73 24.17
C ALA A 3 46.01 -33.43 24.59
N GLN A 4 44.76 -33.52 25.09
CA GLN A 4 43.99 -32.35 25.53
C GLN A 4 44.55 -31.76 26.85
N ASN A 5 44.98 -32.62 27.79
CA ASN A 5 45.56 -32.15 29.04
C ASN A 5 46.91 -31.43 28.82
N ALA A 6 47.72 -31.87 27.85
CA ALA A 6 48.99 -31.22 27.55
C ALA A 6 48.80 -29.85 26.88
N THR A 7 47.79 -29.71 26.01
CA THR A 7 47.46 -28.42 25.37
C THR A 7 46.88 -27.42 26.37
N ASP A 8 46.07 -27.86 27.34
CA ASP A 8 45.48 -26.98 28.34
C ASP A 8 46.55 -26.38 29.28
N TYR A 9 47.52 -27.19 29.72
CA TYR A 9 48.66 -26.72 30.52
C TYR A 9 49.58 -25.76 29.74
N LEU A 10 49.80 -26.01 28.44
CA LEU A 10 50.59 -25.12 27.58
C LEU A 10 49.86 -23.79 27.31
N CYS A 11 48.54 -23.83 27.08
CA CYS A 11 47.74 -22.63 26.91
C CYS A 11 47.70 -21.79 28.18
N GLU A 12 47.59 -22.40 29.36
CA GLU A 12 47.63 -21.70 30.65
C GLU A 12 49.02 -21.10 30.94
N ALA A 13 50.10 -21.81 30.57
CA ALA A 13 51.46 -21.28 30.66
C ALA A 13 51.72 -20.10 29.69
N ILE A 14 51.13 -20.12 28.49
CA ILE A 14 51.27 -19.03 27.49
C ILE A 14 50.38 -17.83 27.85
N ASN A 15 49.17 -18.05 28.36
CA ASN A 15 48.26 -16.96 28.76
C ASN A 15 48.73 -16.25 30.03
N ASN A 16 49.47 -16.93 30.90
CA ASN A 16 50.09 -16.34 32.09
C ASN A 16 51.38 -15.54 31.78
N ASN A 17 51.50 -15.01 30.55
CA ASN A 17 52.48 -13.99 30.16
C ASN A 17 52.25 -12.68 30.94
N SER A 18 52.52 -12.71 32.24
CA SER A 18 53.10 -11.58 32.92
C SER A 18 54.42 -11.27 32.19
N PRO A 19 54.66 -10.03 31.71
CA PRO A 19 55.89 -9.65 31.00
C PRO A 19 57.14 -9.60 31.92
N GLY A 20 57.18 -10.44 32.96
CA GLY A 20 58.29 -10.61 33.88
C GLY A 20 59.33 -11.58 33.31
N PHE A 21 60.60 -11.24 33.53
CA PHE A 21 61.82 -11.94 33.12
C PHE A 21 61.89 -13.44 33.51
N ASP A 22 60.98 -13.94 34.34
CA ASP A 22 60.98 -15.32 34.86
C ASP A 22 60.62 -16.39 33.82
N SER A 23 60.02 -16.00 32.68
CA SER A 23 59.75 -16.93 31.57
C SER A 23 61.03 -17.46 30.91
N LEU A 24 62.12 -16.67 30.93
CA LEU A 24 63.43 -17.07 30.38
C LEU A 24 64.17 -18.08 31.27
N LEU A 25 64.00 -18.01 32.60
CA LEU A 25 64.62 -18.96 33.53
C LEU A 25 64.03 -20.37 33.40
N ASN A 26 62.72 -20.47 33.11
CA ASN A 26 62.09 -21.76 32.84
C ASN A 26 62.54 -22.37 31.51
N LEU A 27 62.90 -21.53 30.53
CA LEU A 27 63.49 -21.96 29.25
C LEU A 27 64.92 -22.50 29.42
N GLU A 28 65.74 -21.90 30.28
CA GLU A 28 67.08 -22.43 30.61
C GLU A 28 67.03 -23.76 31.36
N LEU A 29 66.08 -23.93 32.29
CA LEU A 29 65.87 -25.19 33.02
C LEU A 29 65.41 -26.33 32.10
N LEU A 30 64.58 -26.03 31.10
CA LEU A 30 64.19 -26.98 30.05
C LEU A 30 65.38 -27.35 29.14
N ASN A 31 66.24 -26.39 28.79
CA ASN A 31 67.45 -26.65 28.01
C ASN A 31 68.45 -27.51 28.81
N ALA A 32 68.59 -27.26 30.12
CA ALA A 32 69.43 -28.06 31.02
C ALA A 32 68.94 -29.52 31.19
N SER A 33 67.66 -29.80 30.92
CA SER A 33 67.11 -31.15 30.94
C SER A 33 67.47 -32.00 29.71
N GLY A 34 68.21 -31.44 28.75
CA GLY A 34 68.57 -32.09 27.49
C GLY A 34 67.43 -32.11 26.47
N LEU A 35 66.34 -31.38 26.72
CA LEU A 35 65.31 -31.14 25.74
C LEU A 35 65.73 -30.00 24.81
N ASP A 36 65.73 -30.29 23.51
CA ASP A 36 65.98 -29.30 22.46
C ASP A 36 64.79 -28.32 22.40
N VAL A 37 64.95 -27.20 23.11
CA VAL A 37 63.95 -26.13 23.22
C VAL A 37 63.62 -25.57 21.83
N ASP A 38 64.59 -25.46 20.94
CA ASP A 38 64.38 -24.95 19.58
C ASP A 38 63.50 -25.90 18.78
N ALA A 39 63.65 -27.22 18.96
CA ALA A 39 62.77 -28.21 18.36
C ALA A 39 61.33 -28.13 18.89
N ILE A 40 61.11 -27.86 20.18
CA ILE A 40 59.77 -27.67 20.75
C ILE A 40 59.14 -26.40 20.18
N VAL A 41 59.83 -25.25 20.28
CA VAL A 41 59.29 -23.96 19.82
C VAL A 41 58.96 -24.03 18.33
N LYS A 42 59.81 -24.66 17.52
CA LYS A 42 59.56 -24.85 16.09
C LYS A 42 58.35 -25.76 15.84
N THR A 43 58.22 -26.86 16.58
CA THR A 43 57.08 -27.78 16.47
C THR A 43 55.77 -27.11 16.91
N THR A 44 55.77 -26.39 18.04
CA THR A 44 54.60 -25.66 18.54
C THR A 44 54.19 -24.54 17.59
N ARG A 45 55.15 -23.78 17.04
CA ARG A 45 54.87 -22.75 16.04
C ARG A 45 54.30 -23.35 14.76
N ALA A 46 54.86 -24.47 14.29
CA ALA A 46 54.32 -25.18 13.13
C ALA A 46 52.90 -25.69 13.37
N ALA A 47 52.63 -26.28 14.55
CA ALA A 47 51.29 -26.75 14.92
C ALA A 47 50.28 -25.60 15.08
N LEU A 48 50.68 -24.45 15.63
CA LEU A 48 49.83 -23.27 15.73
C LEU A 48 49.54 -22.66 14.35
N LEU A 49 50.53 -22.60 13.47
CA LEU A 49 50.33 -22.13 12.09
C LEU A 49 49.41 -23.07 11.32
N ASP A 50 49.60 -24.39 11.44
CA ASP A 50 48.72 -25.40 10.83
C ASP A 50 47.29 -25.32 11.38
N ALA A 51 47.12 -25.15 12.69
CA ALA A 51 45.79 -24.94 13.29
C ALA A 51 45.14 -23.62 12.83
N ALA A 52 45.91 -22.55 12.68
CA ALA A 52 45.43 -21.27 12.17
C ALA A 52 45.06 -21.34 10.68
N GLU A 53 45.86 -22.04 9.88
CA GLU A 53 45.61 -22.29 8.45
C GLU A 53 44.35 -23.14 8.29
N GLN A 54 44.21 -24.24 9.04
CA GLN A 54 42.99 -25.07 9.06
C GLN A 54 41.75 -24.27 9.49
N SER A 55 41.87 -23.41 10.51
CA SER A 55 40.76 -22.54 10.92
C SER A 55 40.40 -21.54 9.82
N THR A 56 41.39 -21.00 9.12
CA THR A 56 41.19 -20.02 8.05
C THR A 56 40.57 -20.69 6.82
N ASP A 57 41.08 -21.86 6.42
CA ASP A 57 40.56 -22.66 5.31
C ASP A 57 39.14 -23.18 5.56
N SER A 58 38.76 -23.37 6.83
CA SER A 58 37.38 -23.71 7.20
C SER A 58 36.39 -22.55 6.98
N LEU A 59 36.85 -21.30 6.99
CA LEU A 59 36.01 -20.13 6.75
C LEU A 59 35.76 -19.90 5.26
N TYR A 60 36.70 -20.26 4.39
CA TYR A 60 36.55 -20.10 2.95
C TYR A 60 35.72 -21.25 2.34
N PRO A 61 34.84 -20.97 1.37
CA PRO A 61 34.11 -22.04 0.68
C PRO A 61 35.11 -22.89 -0.12
N GLN A 62 35.28 -24.15 0.29
CA GLN A 62 36.18 -25.10 -0.38
C GLN A 62 35.68 -25.46 -1.79
N GLU A 63 34.35 -25.42 -1.97
CA GLU A 63 33.70 -25.87 -3.18
C GLU A 63 33.04 -24.72 -3.94
N THR A 64 33.29 -24.65 -5.25
CA THR A 64 32.76 -23.58 -6.11
C THR A 64 31.23 -23.54 -6.15
N TYR A 65 30.56 -24.67 -5.96
CA TYR A 65 29.10 -24.75 -5.95
C TYR A 65 28.47 -23.98 -4.78
N MET A 66 29.21 -23.80 -3.67
CA MET A 66 28.71 -23.06 -2.49
C MET A 66 28.45 -21.59 -2.81
N VAL A 67 29.14 -21.02 -3.79
CA VAL A 67 28.98 -19.62 -4.22
C VAL A 67 28.15 -19.52 -5.50
N SER A 68 28.38 -20.44 -6.46
CA SER A 68 27.71 -20.37 -7.76
C SER A 68 26.22 -20.64 -7.68
N ILE A 69 25.77 -21.57 -6.84
CA ILE A 69 24.34 -21.90 -6.67
C ILE A 69 23.55 -20.72 -6.08
N PRO A 70 23.92 -20.14 -4.91
CA PRO A 70 23.19 -19.00 -4.37
C PRO A 70 23.21 -17.78 -5.29
N PHE A 71 24.32 -17.54 -5.99
CA PHE A 71 24.40 -16.46 -6.96
C PHE A 71 23.45 -16.67 -8.14
N ALA A 72 23.39 -17.88 -8.70
CA ALA A 72 22.48 -18.22 -9.79
C ALA A 72 21.01 -18.11 -9.36
N VAL A 73 20.66 -18.65 -8.19
CA VAL A 73 19.28 -18.60 -7.68
C VAL A 73 18.89 -17.16 -7.29
N GLY A 74 19.78 -16.40 -6.67
CA GLY A 74 19.57 -14.99 -6.36
C GLY A 74 19.36 -14.14 -7.61
N THR A 75 20.15 -14.38 -8.66
CA THR A 75 19.98 -13.71 -9.97
C THR A 75 18.65 -14.08 -10.63
N ALA A 76 18.25 -15.34 -10.58
CA ALA A 76 16.95 -15.77 -11.09
C ALA A 76 15.79 -15.11 -10.32
N ALA A 77 15.87 -15.05 -8.98
CA ALA A 77 14.88 -14.37 -8.15
C ALA A 77 14.81 -12.86 -8.43
N ALA A 78 15.96 -12.20 -8.63
CA ALA A 78 16.02 -10.80 -9.04
C ALA A 78 15.30 -10.57 -10.37
N PHE A 79 15.59 -11.40 -11.37
CA PHE A 79 14.96 -11.30 -12.70
C PHE A 79 13.44 -11.53 -12.65
N LEU A 80 12.99 -12.55 -11.91
CA LEU A 80 11.56 -12.79 -11.69
C LEU A 80 10.87 -11.63 -10.99
N THR A 81 11.55 -11.00 -10.03
CA THR A 81 11.04 -9.81 -9.32
C THR A 81 10.90 -8.63 -10.29
N ALA A 82 11.91 -8.38 -11.12
CA ALA A 82 11.86 -7.32 -12.13
C ALA A 82 10.71 -7.53 -13.13
N ILE A 83 10.50 -8.76 -13.61
CA ILE A 83 9.37 -9.11 -14.47
C ILE A 83 8.05 -8.89 -13.73
N SER A 84 7.94 -9.33 -12.48
CA SER A 84 6.72 -9.18 -11.69
C SER A 84 6.35 -7.70 -11.49
N LEU A 85 7.34 -6.84 -11.19
CA LEU A 85 7.14 -5.40 -11.08
C LEU A 85 6.69 -4.78 -12.41
N ALA A 86 7.32 -5.17 -13.53
CA ALA A 86 6.93 -4.68 -14.85
C ALA A 86 5.50 -5.10 -15.25
N VAL A 87 5.13 -6.36 -14.99
CA VAL A 87 3.81 -6.91 -15.32
C VAL A 87 2.71 -6.32 -14.43
N THR A 88 3.00 -6.04 -13.16
CA THR A 88 2.02 -5.46 -12.22
C THR A 88 1.80 -3.96 -12.43
N TYR A 89 2.75 -3.26 -13.05
CA TYR A 89 2.64 -1.83 -13.34
C TYR A 89 1.48 -1.51 -14.31
N ILE A 90 1.37 -2.24 -15.42
CA ILE A 90 0.34 -2.01 -16.45
C ILE A 90 -1.09 -2.06 -15.88
N PRO A 91 -1.53 -3.13 -15.20
CA PRO A 91 -2.87 -3.19 -14.63
C PRO A 91 -3.09 -2.13 -13.53
N SER A 92 -2.02 -1.69 -12.85
CA SER A 92 -2.14 -0.63 -11.85
C SER A 92 -2.43 0.74 -12.46
N VAL A 93 -1.71 1.10 -13.53
CA VAL A 93 -1.97 2.33 -14.30
C VAL A 93 -3.39 2.31 -14.85
N THR A 94 -3.80 1.22 -15.51
CA THR A 94 -5.14 1.14 -16.11
C THR A 94 -6.24 1.19 -15.06
N ALA A 95 -6.09 0.50 -13.93
CA ALA A 95 -7.05 0.56 -12.82
C ALA A 95 -7.14 1.97 -12.23
N THR A 96 -6.02 2.66 -12.08
CA THR A 96 -5.98 4.03 -11.55
C THR A 96 -6.64 5.02 -12.52
N THR A 97 -6.32 4.93 -13.81
CA THR A 97 -6.98 5.72 -14.87
C THR A 97 -8.49 5.49 -14.90
N LEU A 98 -8.94 4.23 -14.83
CA LEU A 98 -10.37 3.91 -14.81
C LEU A 98 -11.07 4.47 -13.56
N LYS A 99 -10.43 4.37 -12.39
CA LYS A 99 -10.94 4.95 -11.13
C LYS A 99 -11.04 6.48 -11.17
N LEU A 100 -10.11 7.15 -11.85
CA LEU A 100 -10.16 8.60 -12.06
C LEU A 100 -11.34 8.97 -12.97
N ARG A 101 -11.54 8.22 -14.05
CA ARG A 101 -12.64 8.46 -15.01
C ARG A 101 -14.02 8.15 -14.44
N SER A 102 -14.14 7.13 -13.59
CA SER A 102 -15.41 6.79 -12.93
C SER A 102 -15.73 7.69 -11.73
N GLY A 103 -14.83 8.59 -11.36
CA GLY A 103 -15.01 9.46 -10.20
C GLY A 103 -14.85 8.74 -8.85
N VAL A 104 -14.40 7.49 -8.84
CA VAL A 104 -14.07 6.75 -7.60
C VAL A 104 -12.95 7.46 -6.84
N ILE A 105 -12.00 8.06 -7.57
CA ILE A 105 -11.01 8.98 -7.01
C ILE A 105 -11.51 10.41 -7.29
N PRO A 106 -11.99 11.15 -6.27
CA PRO A 106 -12.61 12.46 -6.47
C PRO A 106 -11.55 13.55 -6.69
N THR A 107 -11.07 13.69 -7.93
CA THR A 107 -9.99 14.66 -8.24
C THR A 107 -10.41 16.11 -8.04
N LEU A 108 -11.54 16.54 -8.59
CA LEU A 108 -11.95 17.95 -8.54
C LEU A 108 -12.48 18.40 -7.17
N GLN A 109 -12.91 17.47 -6.32
CA GLN A 109 -13.45 17.76 -4.99
C GLN A 109 -12.39 17.66 -3.89
N ASP A 110 -11.26 17.00 -4.16
CA ASP A 110 -10.19 16.87 -3.18
C ASP A 110 -9.47 18.23 -2.99
N PRO A 111 -9.40 18.79 -1.77
CA PRO A 111 -8.65 20.02 -1.51
C PRO A 111 -7.15 19.89 -1.84
N SER A 112 -6.60 18.66 -1.83
CA SER A 112 -5.22 18.38 -2.22
C SER A 112 -4.99 18.54 -3.73
N PHE A 113 -6.04 18.66 -4.54
CA PHE A 113 -5.95 18.67 -5.99
C PHE A 113 -5.05 19.77 -6.55
N ARG A 114 -5.00 20.91 -5.86
CA ARG A 114 -4.12 22.02 -6.22
C ARG A 114 -2.65 21.60 -6.24
N GLN A 115 -2.24 20.65 -5.40
CA GLN A 115 -0.86 20.15 -5.33
C GLN A 115 -0.49 19.31 -6.57
N TYR A 116 -1.44 18.61 -7.20
CA TYR A 116 -1.17 17.85 -8.43
C TYR A 116 -0.96 18.75 -9.65
N ARG A 117 -1.49 19.98 -9.64
CA ARG A 117 -1.33 20.94 -10.74
C ARG A 117 0.04 21.64 -10.77
N PHE A 118 0.76 21.66 -9.65
CA PHE A 118 2.04 22.33 -9.55
C PHE A 118 3.20 21.41 -9.92
N ALA A 119 4.20 21.96 -10.61
CA ALA A 119 5.45 21.28 -10.99
C ALA A 119 5.21 19.96 -11.77
N VAL A 120 4.44 20.05 -12.87
CA VAL A 120 4.18 18.90 -13.76
C VAL A 120 5.48 18.34 -14.36
N ASP A 121 6.52 19.16 -14.50
CA ASP A 121 7.84 18.75 -15.01
C ASP A 121 8.51 17.65 -14.16
N GLN A 122 8.10 17.50 -12.88
CA GLN A 122 8.58 16.42 -12.00
C GLN A 122 8.26 15.02 -12.53
N VAL A 123 7.27 14.89 -13.41
CA VAL A 123 6.91 13.62 -14.05
C VAL A 123 8.09 13.01 -14.82
N THR A 124 9.04 13.83 -15.31
CA THR A 124 10.25 13.33 -16.01
C THR A 124 11.17 12.49 -15.12
N VAL A 125 11.15 12.72 -13.80
CA VAL A 125 11.93 11.95 -12.81
C VAL A 125 11.38 10.53 -12.65
N LEU A 126 10.11 10.33 -12.98
CA LEU A 126 9.42 9.07 -12.72
C LEU A 126 9.98 7.92 -13.57
N THR A 127 10.34 8.16 -14.84
CA THR A 127 10.95 7.13 -15.70
C THR A 127 12.27 6.62 -15.12
N GLY A 128 13.14 7.53 -14.65
CA GLY A 128 14.38 7.15 -13.99
C GLY A 128 14.13 6.41 -12.67
N SER A 129 13.13 6.85 -11.92
CA SER A 129 12.76 6.24 -10.64
C SER A 129 12.17 4.84 -10.80
N MET A 130 11.37 4.60 -11.84
CA MET A 130 10.89 3.25 -12.19
C MET A 130 12.05 2.32 -12.52
N PHE A 131 13.01 2.79 -13.33
CA PHE A 131 14.18 1.99 -13.71
C PHE A 131 15.05 1.63 -12.50
N TRP A 132 15.49 2.64 -11.73
CA TRP A 132 16.35 2.43 -10.57
C TRP A 132 15.63 1.72 -9.43
N GLY A 133 14.34 2.00 -9.21
CA GLY A 133 13.51 1.33 -8.23
C GLY A 133 13.36 -0.16 -8.54
N CYS A 134 13.08 -0.51 -9.80
CA CYS A 134 12.99 -1.91 -10.24
C CYS A 134 14.35 -2.63 -10.10
N LEU A 135 15.45 -1.98 -10.50
CA LEU A 135 16.80 -2.53 -10.37
C LEU A 135 17.17 -2.75 -8.89
N LEU A 136 16.93 -1.77 -8.03
CA LEU A 136 17.27 -1.87 -6.61
C LEU A 136 16.39 -2.91 -5.90
N ALA A 137 15.09 -2.93 -6.18
CA ALA A 137 14.17 -3.92 -5.60
C ALA A 137 14.56 -5.35 -6.02
N SER A 138 14.83 -5.57 -7.30
CA SER A 138 15.28 -6.89 -7.80
C SER A 138 16.63 -7.29 -7.22
N ALA A 139 17.61 -6.38 -7.15
CA ALA A 139 18.91 -6.64 -6.54
C ALA A 139 18.79 -6.97 -5.03
N LEU A 140 17.97 -6.23 -4.29
CA LEU A 140 17.74 -6.48 -2.86
C LEU A 140 17.07 -7.84 -2.63
N VAL A 141 16.02 -8.17 -3.39
CA VAL A 141 15.35 -9.48 -3.27
C VAL A 141 16.29 -10.61 -3.67
N GLY A 142 17.04 -10.45 -4.76
CA GLY A 142 18.04 -11.41 -5.20
C GLY A 142 19.14 -11.62 -4.16
N ALA A 143 19.63 -10.53 -3.54
CA ALA A 143 20.60 -10.59 -2.44
C ALA A 143 20.02 -11.31 -1.21
N ILE A 144 18.80 -10.98 -0.78
CA ILE A 144 18.15 -11.66 0.35
C ILE A 144 18.03 -13.16 0.09
N VAL A 145 17.51 -13.56 -1.08
CA VAL A 145 17.33 -14.98 -1.45
C VAL A 145 18.69 -15.68 -1.58
N GLY A 146 19.65 -15.04 -2.27
CA GLY A 146 21.00 -15.56 -2.44
C GLY A 146 21.73 -15.74 -1.11
N THR A 147 21.70 -14.74 -0.22
CA THR A 147 22.30 -14.83 1.11
C THR A 147 21.65 -15.92 1.95
N LEU A 148 20.33 -16.09 1.89
CA LEU A 148 19.65 -17.19 2.60
C LEU A 148 20.13 -18.56 2.11
N ILE A 149 20.24 -18.78 0.80
CA ILE A 149 20.72 -20.05 0.24
C ILE A 149 22.20 -20.26 0.55
N PHE A 150 23.02 -19.22 0.44
CA PHE A 150 24.43 -19.25 0.82
C PHE A 150 24.61 -19.66 2.27
N PHE A 151 23.77 -19.12 3.17
CA PHE A 151 23.79 -19.46 4.59
C PHE A 151 23.51 -20.95 4.87
N PHE A 152 22.71 -21.60 4.03
CA PHE A 152 22.44 -23.04 4.11
C PHE A 152 23.50 -23.91 3.42
N LEU A 153 24.27 -23.39 2.48
CA LEU A 153 25.31 -24.14 1.76
C LEU A 153 26.71 -23.96 2.34
N TRP A 154 26.99 -22.84 3.00
CA TRP A 154 28.30 -22.54 3.53
C TRP A 154 28.61 -23.41 4.76
N GLN A 155 29.75 -24.11 4.71
CA GLN A 155 30.17 -25.07 5.74
C GLN A 155 30.24 -24.47 7.15
N GLY A 156 30.68 -23.21 7.28
CA GLY A 156 30.78 -22.52 8.58
C GLY A 156 29.42 -22.23 9.22
N SER A 157 28.41 -21.86 8.41
CA SER A 157 27.06 -21.55 8.91
C SER A 157 26.11 -22.74 8.92
N LEU A 158 26.43 -23.83 8.22
CA LEU A 158 25.56 -25.00 8.07
C LEU A 158 25.07 -25.55 9.41
N PHE A 159 25.96 -25.70 10.39
CA PHE A 159 25.61 -26.21 11.72
C PHE A 159 24.60 -25.29 12.43
N PHE A 160 24.82 -23.98 12.36
CA PHE A 160 23.91 -23.00 12.94
C PHE A 160 22.57 -22.94 12.17
N ALA A 161 22.60 -23.03 10.84
CA ALA A 161 21.41 -23.07 10.00
C ALA A 161 20.53 -24.29 10.30
N GLN A 162 21.12 -25.48 10.45
CA GLN A 162 20.41 -26.69 10.87
C GLN A 162 19.80 -26.54 12.26
N ARG A 163 20.52 -25.91 13.20
CA ARG A 163 20.02 -25.62 14.54
C ARG A 163 18.83 -24.65 14.49
N LEU A 164 18.89 -23.62 13.66
CA LEU A 164 17.75 -22.71 13.42
C LEU A 164 16.54 -23.43 12.83
N VAL A 165 16.75 -24.35 11.88
CA VAL A 165 15.65 -25.16 11.30
C VAL A 165 15.02 -26.03 12.39
N ALA A 166 15.83 -26.72 13.20
CA ALA A 166 15.33 -27.51 14.32
C ALA A 166 14.53 -26.66 15.33
N PHE A 167 15.02 -25.46 15.67
CA PHE A 167 14.27 -24.52 16.52
C PHE A 167 12.95 -24.08 15.88
N THR A 168 12.95 -23.78 14.58
CA THR A 168 11.74 -23.38 13.84
C THR A 168 10.71 -24.50 13.84
N ILE A 169 11.13 -25.75 13.62
CA ILE A 169 10.25 -26.93 13.69
C ILE A 169 9.68 -27.10 15.11
N GLY A 170 10.51 -26.94 16.14
CA GLY A 170 10.07 -26.99 17.54
C GLY A 170 9.02 -25.93 17.86
N ILE A 171 9.26 -24.67 17.45
CA ILE A 171 8.31 -23.56 17.62
C ILE A 171 7.00 -23.85 16.86
N LEU A 172 7.09 -24.32 15.62
CA LEU A 172 5.92 -24.67 14.81
C LEU A 172 5.10 -25.79 15.48
N GLY A 173 5.76 -26.80 16.04
CA GLY A 173 5.12 -27.87 16.82
C GLY A 173 4.35 -27.31 18.02
N VAL A 174 4.96 -26.45 18.83
CA VAL A 174 4.31 -25.82 20.00
C VAL A 174 3.11 -24.97 19.57
N VAL A 175 3.24 -24.18 18.50
CA VAL A 175 2.14 -23.37 17.95
C VAL A 175 1.00 -24.26 17.45
N LEU A 176 1.30 -25.36 16.76
CA LEU A 176 0.29 -26.30 16.26
C LEU A 176 -0.43 -26.99 17.41
N THR A 177 0.30 -27.49 18.41
CA THR A 177 -0.29 -28.08 19.63
C THR A 177 -1.19 -27.08 20.33
N LYS A 178 -0.79 -25.81 20.41
CA LYS A 178 -1.63 -24.73 20.96
C LYS A 178 -2.90 -24.51 20.15
N ILE A 179 -2.82 -24.46 18.82
CA ILE A 179 -4.00 -24.30 17.95
C ILE A 179 -4.99 -25.46 18.16
N ILE A 180 -4.48 -26.70 18.26
CA ILE A 180 -5.31 -27.88 18.53
C ILE A 180 -5.95 -27.78 19.92
N LEU A 181 -5.17 -27.45 20.95
CA LEU A 181 -5.68 -27.27 22.31
C LEU A 181 -6.74 -26.16 22.37
N LEU A 182 -6.49 -25.03 21.71
CA LEU A 182 -7.45 -23.92 21.60
C LEU A 182 -8.74 -24.35 20.94
N ARG A 183 -8.66 -25.12 19.84
CA ARG A 183 -9.84 -25.62 19.13
C ARG A 183 -10.65 -26.57 20.01
N SER A 184 -9.99 -27.46 20.75
CA SER A 184 -10.61 -28.40 21.69
C SER A 184 -11.21 -27.71 22.92
N CYS A 185 -10.51 -26.76 23.53
CA CYS A 185 -11.04 -25.95 24.63
C CYS A 185 -12.20 -25.07 24.16
N ARG A 186 -12.14 -24.51 22.96
CA ARG A 186 -13.22 -23.69 22.39
C ARG A 186 -14.49 -24.51 22.18
N SER A 187 -14.39 -25.71 21.62
CA SER A 187 -15.56 -26.57 21.44
C SER A 187 -16.15 -27.07 22.76
N ALA A 188 -15.31 -27.33 23.76
CA ALA A 188 -15.75 -27.82 25.06
C ALA A 188 -16.35 -26.72 25.98
N LEU A 189 -15.73 -25.54 26.00
CA LEU A 189 -16.04 -24.49 26.98
C LEU A 189 -16.96 -23.40 26.44
N TYR A 190 -17.07 -23.25 25.12
CA TYR A 190 -17.83 -22.17 24.48
C TYR A 190 -18.92 -22.71 23.55
N GLN A 191 -20.00 -21.93 23.41
CA GLN A 191 -21.03 -22.11 22.38
C GLN A 191 -21.29 -20.76 21.73
N GLY A 192 -20.77 -20.56 20.52
CA GLY A 192 -20.77 -19.24 19.88
C GLY A 192 -19.98 -18.23 20.72
N PHE A 193 -20.65 -17.16 21.13
CA PHE A 193 -20.09 -16.11 21.98
C PHE A 193 -20.28 -16.35 23.49
N TYR A 194 -21.00 -17.40 23.89
CA TYR A 194 -21.34 -17.66 25.28
C TYR A 194 -20.45 -18.74 25.91
N ARG A 195 -20.14 -18.57 27.21
CA ARG A 195 -19.38 -19.53 28.02
C ARG A 195 -20.32 -20.58 28.60
N LYS A 196 -20.09 -21.88 28.33
CA LYS A 196 -20.84 -22.98 28.96
C LYS A 196 -20.43 -23.19 30.41
N ARG A 197 -19.15 -23.00 30.71
CA ARG A 197 -18.55 -23.23 32.04
C ARG A 197 -17.63 -22.05 32.40
N PRO A 198 -18.12 -21.06 33.17
CA PRO A 198 -17.40 -19.79 33.36
C PRO A 198 -16.07 -19.95 34.11
N ALA A 199 -16.02 -20.81 35.14
CA ALA A 199 -14.79 -21.02 35.92
C ALA A 199 -13.66 -21.64 35.07
N ALA A 200 -13.95 -22.72 34.34
CA ALA A 200 -12.98 -23.37 33.46
C ALA A 200 -12.57 -22.46 32.29
N ALA A 201 -13.52 -21.71 31.72
CA ALA A 201 -13.24 -20.73 30.68
C ALA A 201 -12.27 -19.65 31.16
N ASN A 202 -12.46 -19.11 32.37
CA ASN A 202 -11.56 -18.11 32.96
C ASN A 202 -10.14 -18.66 33.19
N LEU A 203 -10.02 -19.88 33.74
CA LEU A 203 -8.71 -20.51 33.94
C LEU A 203 -7.98 -20.75 32.61
N THR A 204 -8.69 -21.26 31.60
CA THR A 204 -8.10 -21.45 30.27
C THR A 204 -7.72 -20.12 29.62
N ALA A 205 -8.50 -19.06 29.81
CA ALA A 205 -8.16 -17.73 29.31
C ALA A 205 -6.84 -17.22 29.93
N LEU A 206 -6.68 -17.33 31.26
CA LEU A 206 -5.46 -16.94 31.95
C LEU A 206 -4.23 -17.72 31.44
N ALA A 207 -4.36 -19.05 31.28
CA ALA A 207 -3.30 -19.88 30.73
C ALA A 207 -2.94 -19.47 29.29
N LEU A 208 -3.94 -19.12 28.48
CA LEU A 208 -3.76 -18.67 27.10
C LEU A 208 -3.15 -17.27 27.02
N GLU A 209 -3.47 -16.37 27.94
CA GLU A 209 -2.85 -15.05 28.04
C GLU A 209 -1.35 -15.16 28.32
N CYS A 210 -0.95 -16.00 29.28
CA CYS A 210 0.46 -16.26 29.55
C CYS A 210 1.18 -16.84 28.32
N SER A 211 0.54 -17.78 27.61
CA SER A 211 1.08 -18.33 26.36
C SER A 211 1.12 -17.30 25.22
N ASN A 212 0.14 -16.41 25.12
CA ASN A 212 0.09 -15.35 24.11
C ASN A 212 1.19 -14.30 24.35
N LEU A 213 1.53 -14.00 25.61
CA LEU A 213 2.61 -13.09 25.94
C LEU A 213 3.97 -13.61 25.43
N ALA A 214 4.25 -14.91 25.58
CA ALA A 214 5.48 -15.49 25.04
C ALA A 214 5.51 -15.47 23.49
N LEU A 215 4.36 -15.73 22.85
CA LEU A 215 4.27 -15.77 21.39
C LEU A 215 4.22 -14.38 20.73
N SER A 216 3.80 -13.34 21.44
CA SER A 216 3.68 -11.98 20.91
C SER A 216 5.03 -11.42 20.46
N VAL A 217 6.12 -11.72 21.17
CA VAL A 217 7.49 -11.37 20.76
C VAL A 217 7.82 -11.95 19.38
N GLY A 218 7.49 -13.23 19.16
CA GLY A 218 7.65 -13.89 17.87
C GLY A 218 6.80 -13.23 16.77
N PHE A 219 5.55 -12.85 17.06
CA PHE A 219 4.70 -12.13 16.11
C PHE A 219 5.25 -10.75 15.74
N VAL A 220 5.84 -10.02 16.69
CA VAL A 220 6.51 -8.73 16.42
C VAL A 220 7.73 -8.94 15.52
N LEU A 221 8.58 -9.93 15.81
CA LEU A 221 9.73 -10.26 14.95
C LEU A 221 9.30 -10.66 13.53
N LEU A 222 8.29 -11.52 13.41
CA LEU A 222 7.72 -11.90 12.11
C LEU A 222 7.12 -10.68 11.38
N ARG A 223 6.52 -9.75 12.11
CA ARG A 223 6.02 -8.49 11.53
C ARG A 223 7.16 -7.64 10.98
N ILE A 224 8.28 -7.52 11.70
CA ILE A 224 9.46 -6.79 11.23
C ILE A 224 10.00 -7.42 9.94
N ILE A 225 10.15 -8.75 9.92
CA ILE A 225 10.62 -9.47 8.72
C ILE A 225 9.66 -9.25 7.54
N LYS A 226 8.34 -9.35 7.77
CA LYS A 226 7.34 -9.07 6.72
C LYS A 226 7.45 -7.65 6.21
N LEU A 227 7.58 -6.65 7.08
CA LEU A 227 7.72 -5.25 6.68
C LEU A 227 9.01 -5.00 5.89
N LEU A 228 10.14 -5.62 6.26
CA LEU A 228 11.39 -5.54 5.51
C LEU A 228 11.27 -6.18 4.12
N LEU A 229 10.62 -7.34 4.02
CA LEU A 229 10.37 -8.00 2.74
C LEU A 229 9.40 -7.19 1.87
N THR A 230 8.33 -6.65 2.45
CA THR A 230 7.42 -5.74 1.76
C THR A 230 8.15 -4.49 1.32
N ALA A 231 9.02 -3.90 2.15
CA ALA A 231 9.85 -2.76 1.75
C ALA A 231 10.74 -3.10 0.55
N ALA A 232 11.48 -4.21 0.60
CA ALA A 232 12.35 -4.63 -0.50
C ALA A 232 11.56 -4.84 -1.82
N LEU A 233 10.36 -5.41 -1.75
CA LEU A 233 9.50 -5.63 -2.91
C LEU A 233 8.81 -4.35 -3.41
N TYR A 234 8.42 -3.44 -2.52
CA TYR A 234 7.67 -2.23 -2.86
C TYR A 234 8.54 -1.01 -3.14
N VAL A 235 9.85 -1.03 -2.83
CA VAL A 235 10.79 0.05 -3.20
C VAL A 235 10.78 0.36 -4.69
N GLY A 236 10.52 -0.66 -5.54
CA GLY A 236 10.40 -0.48 -6.99
C GLY A 236 9.02 -0.03 -7.48
N ARG A 237 8.02 0.06 -6.60
CA ARG A 237 6.66 0.47 -6.93
C ARG A 237 6.47 1.94 -6.61
N ILE A 238 6.11 2.69 -7.64
CA ILE A 238 5.80 4.13 -7.57
C ILE A 238 4.30 4.42 -7.52
N ASP A 239 3.48 3.41 -7.80
CA ASP A 239 2.05 3.53 -8.05
C ASP A 239 1.21 3.37 -6.78
N THR A 240 1.74 2.65 -5.80
CA THR A 240 1.11 2.42 -4.50
C THR A 240 1.92 3.09 -3.39
N PRO A 241 1.29 3.84 -2.46
CA PRO A 241 2.01 4.40 -1.33
C PRO A 241 2.54 3.30 -0.43
N PHE A 242 3.82 3.38 -0.06
CA PHE A 242 4.43 2.45 0.88
C PHE A 242 4.03 2.75 2.32
N LEU A 243 3.87 4.04 2.63
CA LEU A 243 3.47 4.52 3.95
C LEU A 243 1.94 4.67 4.04
N ALA A 244 1.40 4.45 5.25
CA ALA A 244 0.00 4.74 5.53
C ALA A 244 -0.27 6.26 5.37
N PRO A 245 -1.49 6.67 5.00
CA PRO A 245 -1.81 8.08 4.81
C PRO A 245 -1.53 8.88 6.09
N GLY A 246 -0.79 9.99 5.95
CA GLY A 246 -0.36 10.85 7.06
C GLY A 246 0.94 10.41 7.76
N VAL A 247 1.45 9.22 7.48
CA VAL A 247 2.75 8.77 8.01
C VAL A 247 3.88 9.29 7.12
N GLY A 248 4.92 9.85 7.74
CA GLY A 248 6.11 10.33 7.04
C GLY A 248 6.02 11.75 6.50
N GLN A 249 5.00 12.51 6.93
CA GLN A 249 4.89 13.95 6.71
C GLN A 249 5.61 14.68 7.85
N LEU A 250 6.85 15.10 7.60
CA LEU A 250 7.67 15.91 8.50
C LEU A 250 7.63 17.36 8.00
N GLY A 251 6.57 18.09 8.38
CA GLY A 251 6.34 19.45 7.91
C GLY A 251 6.06 19.50 6.41
N GLY A 252 6.88 20.24 5.66
CA GLY A 252 6.79 20.32 4.20
C GLY A 252 7.46 19.15 3.46
N PHE A 253 8.09 18.21 4.18
CA PHE A 253 8.78 17.07 3.61
C PHE A 253 7.94 15.80 3.76
N GLU A 254 7.71 15.10 2.65
CA GLU A 254 7.02 13.82 2.63
C GLU A 254 8.01 12.73 2.21
N LEU A 255 8.20 11.74 3.09
CA LEU A 255 9.16 10.65 2.91
C LEU A 255 8.91 9.81 1.64
N ASP A 256 7.64 9.66 1.23
CA ASP A 256 7.24 8.92 0.03
C ASP A 256 6.37 9.80 -0.88
N ASN A 257 7.02 10.59 -1.76
CA ASN A 257 6.34 11.50 -2.69
C ASN A 257 6.08 10.85 -4.07
N TYR A 258 6.55 9.62 -4.32
CA TYR A 258 6.42 8.97 -5.63
C TYR A 258 4.97 8.73 -6.06
N PRO A 259 4.06 8.23 -5.19
CA PRO A 259 2.66 8.06 -5.55
C PRO A 259 1.98 9.36 -6.00
N ARG A 260 2.39 10.50 -5.41
CA ARG A 260 1.91 11.81 -5.82
C ARG A 260 2.42 12.18 -7.22
N VAL A 261 3.71 11.99 -7.49
CA VAL A 261 4.30 12.25 -8.82
C VAL A 261 3.69 11.34 -9.88
N PHE A 262 3.44 10.07 -9.56
CA PHE A 262 2.72 9.12 -10.42
C PHE A 262 1.29 9.60 -10.72
N MET A 263 0.55 10.07 -9.72
CA MET A 263 -0.78 10.64 -9.94
C MET A 263 -0.73 11.89 -10.84
N LYS A 264 0.30 12.75 -10.69
CA LYS A 264 0.51 13.90 -11.59
C LYS A 264 0.71 13.45 -13.04
N GLU A 265 1.46 12.38 -13.28
CA GLU A 265 1.65 11.83 -14.63
C GLU A 265 0.32 11.40 -15.23
N ILE A 266 -0.46 10.59 -14.52
CA ILE A 266 -1.75 10.11 -15.03
C ILE A 266 -2.69 11.28 -15.31
N LEU A 267 -2.76 12.27 -14.40
CA LEU A 267 -3.60 13.45 -14.60
C LEU A 267 -3.13 14.30 -15.79
N ALA A 268 -1.83 14.45 -16.00
CA ALA A 268 -1.29 15.15 -17.16
C ALA A 268 -1.61 14.40 -18.46
N GLN A 269 -1.45 13.07 -18.47
CA GLN A 269 -1.83 12.23 -19.61
C GLN A 269 -3.33 12.33 -19.90
N GLU A 270 -4.19 12.21 -18.90
CA GLU A 270 -5.64 12.34 -19.05
C GLU A 270 -6.05 13.75 -19.49
N ALA A 271 -5.38 14.81 -19.04
CA ALA A 271 -5.67 16.18 -19.47
C ALA A 271 -5.38 16.40 -20.96
N HIS A 272 -4.34 15.76 -21.50
CA HIS A 272 -3.93 15.92 -22.89
C HIS A 272 -4.52 14.88 -23.86
N ARG A 273 -4.81 13.66 -23.37
CA ARG A 273 -5.25 12.51 -24.18
C ARG A 273 -6.47 11.83 -23.59
N HIS A 274 -7.49 12.62 -23.29
CA HIS A 274 -8.75 12.07 -22.83
C HIS A 274 -9.49 11.44 -24.03
N PRO A 275 -9.74 10.10 -24.05
CA PRO A 275 -10.27 9.41 -25.23
C PRO A 275 -11.63 9.95 -25.67
N TYR A 276 -12.42 10.41 -24.70
CA TYR A 276 -13.70 11.04 -24.93
C TYR A 276 -13.60 12.43 -25.59
N ILE A 277 -12.59 13.24 -25.21
CA ILE A 277 -12.36 14.56 -25.84
C ILE A 277 -11.79 14.36 -27.24
N GLU A 278 -10.88 13.40 -27.44
CA GLU A 278 -10.35 13.05 -28.75
C GLU A 278 -11.45 12.58 -29.70
N THR A 279 -12.31 11.67 -29.25
CA THR A 279 -13.43 11.18 -30.07
C THR A 279 -14.43 12.30 -30.39
N LEU A 280 -14.69 13.19 -29.43
CA LEU A 280 -15.50 14.39 -29.66
C LEU A 280 -14.83 15.32 -30.69
N GLY A 281 -13.52 15.53 -30.60
CA GLY A 281 -12.74 16.30 -31.58
C GLY A 281 -12.83 15.72 -32.98
N VAL A 282 -12.62 14.39 -33.12
CA VAL A 282 -12.80 13.67 -34.40
C VAL A 282 -14.21 13.84 -34.93
N MET A 283 -15.22 13.76 -34.06
CA MET A 283 -16.61 13.99 -34.45
C MET A 283 -16.81 15.40 -35.03
N TYR A 284 -16.27 16.43 -34.40
CA TYR A 284 -16.35 17.80 -34.92
C TYR A 284 -15.57 17.99 -36.22
N LEU A 285 -14.41 17.34 -36.39
CA LEU A 285 -13.66 17.36 -37.65
C LEU A 285 -14.43 16.68 -38.78
N MET A 286 -15.11 15.56 -38.49
CA MET A 286 -15.99 14.91 -39.46
C MET A 286 -17.18 15.80 -39.82
N LYS A 287 -17.68 16.63 -38.89
CA LYS A 287 -18.68 17.66 -39.21
C LYS A 287 -18.21 18.61 -40.28
N LEU A 288 -17.00 19.13 -40.13
CA LEU A 288 -16.43 20.07 -41.09
C LEU A 288 -16.19 19.39 -42.45
N ARG A 289 -15.71 18.14 -42.44
CA ARG A 289 -15.42 17.39 -43.66
C ARG A 289 -16.66 17.09 -44.50
N TYR A 290 -17.76 16.68 -43.88
CA TYR A 290 -18.97 16.23 -44.58
C TYR A 290 -20.05 17.31 -44.71
N GLY A 291 -19.86 18.49 -44.09
CA GLY A 291 -20.77 19.63 -44.20
C GLY A 291 -22.21 19.26 -43.85
N ASP A 292 -23.13 19.55 -44.77
CA ASP A 292 -24.57 19.27 -44.60
C ASP A 292 -24.92 17.78 -44.60
N ASN A 293 -24.02 16.92 -45.09
CA ASN A 293 -24.19 15.47 -44.99
C ASN A 293 -23.86 14.97 -43.56
N PHE A 294 -23.19 15.77 -42.73
CA PHE A 294 -22.88 15.41 -41.35
C PHE A 294 -24.09 15.63 -40.42
N GLY A 295 -24.83 14.55 -40.17
CA GLY A 295 -25.97 14.58 -39.25
C GLY A 295 -27.32 14.21 -39.86
N LYS A 296 -27.36 13.67 -41.09
CA LYS A 296 -28.52 12.85 -41.53
C LYS A 296 -28.86 11.83 -40.43
N ARG A 297 -30.12 11.38 -40.30
CA ARG A 297 -30.69 10.63 -39.15
C ARG A 297 -29.69 9.81 -38.30
N ALA A 298 -28.86 8.97 -38.92
CA ALA A 298 -27.82 8.19 -38.26
C ALA A 298 -26.79 9.02 -37.44
N GLY A 299 -26.29 10.16 -37.95
CA GLY A 299 -25.31 11.00 -37.25
C GLY A 299 -25.89 11.79 -36.06
N SER A 300 -27.20 12.06 -36.08
CA SER A 300 -27.89 12.69 -34.93
C SER A 300 -28.01 11.74 -33.74
N ALA A 301 -28.24 10.45 -34.01
CA ALA A 301 -28.28 9.40 -33.00
C ALA A 301 -26.91 9.23 -32.34
N TRP A 302 -25.83 9.24 -33.13
CA TRP A 302 -24.46 9.21 -32.60
C TRP A 302 -24.14 10.41 -31.71
N ARG A 303 -24.54 11.65 -32.06
CA ARG A 303 -24.36 12.82 -31.17
C ARG A 303 -25.10 12.64 -29.85
N LEU A 304 -26.33 12.13 -29.90
CA LEU A 304 -27.14 11.90 -28.71
C LEU A 304 -26.49 10.86 -27.80
N ILE A 305 -26.12 9.69 -28.34
CA ILE A 305 -25.42 8.64 -27.60
C ILE A 305 -24.12 9.18 -27.01
N PHE A 306 -23.36 9.98 -27.77
CA PHE A 306 -22.11 10.57 -27.30
C PHE A 306 -22.33 11.57 -26.16
N VAL A 307 -23.27 12.52 -26.30
CA VAL A 307 -23.60 13.50 -25.25
C VAL A 307 -24.12 12.78 -24.00
N TYR A 308 -24.93 11.73 -24.16
CA TYR A 308 -25.42 10.92 -23.04
C TYR A 308 -24.30 10.15 -22.32
N ALA A 309 -23.35 9.59 -23.06
CA ALA A 309 -22.21 8.88 -22.49
C ALA A 309 -21.20 9.83 -21.83
N LEU A 310 -20.98 11.02 -22.41
CA LEU A 310 -19.97 11.97 -21.95
C LEU A 310 -20.44 12.89 -20.84
N MET A 311 -21.69 13.32 -20.93
CA MET A 311 -22.25 14.35 -20.07
C MET A 311 -23.62 13.87 -19.57
N PRO A 312 -23.67 12.77 -18.79
CA PRO A 312 -24.94 12.28 -18.27
C PRO A 312 -25.67 13.34 -17.43
N TRP A 313 -24.93 14.27 -16.80
CA TRP A 313 -25.50 15.41 -16.08
C TRP A 313 -26.25 16.42 -16.98
N LEU A 314 -25.94 16.49 -18.28
CA LEU A 314 -26.66 17.33 -19.25
C LEU A 314 -28.04 16.78 -19.57
N ASN A 315 -28.33 15.51 -19.26
CA ASN A 315 -29.67 14.94 -19.37
C ASN A 315 -30.67 15.70 -18.50
N THR A 316 -30.27 16.02 -17.27
CA THR A 316 -31.11 16.75 -16.29
C THR A 316 -31.53 18.13 -16.79
N TYR A 317 -30.71 18.75 -17.64
CA TYR A 317 -30.98 20.09 -18.19
C TYR A 317 -31.71 20.07 -19.53
N ARG A 318 -31.80 18.92 -20.22
CA ARG A 318 -32.39 18.83 -21.56
C ARG A 318 -33.90 18.60 -21.56
N ILE A 319 -34.47 18.11 -20.45
CA ILE A 319 -35.88 17.68 -20.38
C ILE A 319 -36.83 18.74 -19.79
N ASN A 320 -36.34 19.75 -19.07
CA ASN A 320 -37.22 20.71 -18.38
C ASN A 320 -37.73 21.88 -19.25
N GLY A 321 -37.42 21.92 -20.55
CA GLY A 321 -37.95 22.94 -21.47
C GLY A 321 -39.32 22.61 -22.08
N ARG A 322 -39.89 21.45 -21.76
CA ARG A 322 -41.22 21.02 -22.24
C ARG A 322 -42.13 20.54 -21.10
N THR A 323 -42.06 21.18 -19.94
CA THR A 323 -43.28 21.29 -19.12
C THR A 323 -44.20 22.24 -19.87
N SER A 324 -45.00 21.66 -20.78
CA SER A 324 -46.28 22.23 -21.13
C SER A 324 -47.03 22.48 -19.82
N GLU A 325 -47.12 23.75 -19.40
CA GLU A 325 -48.12 24.14 -18.43
C GLU A 325 -49.48 23.64 -18.95
N PRO A 326 -50.22 22.82 -18.18
CA PRO A 326 -51.61 22.60 -18.50
C PRO A 326 -52.33 23.90 -18.15
N THR A 327 -52.63 24.74 -19.14
CA THR A 327 -53.59 25.84 -18.97
C THR A 327 -55.00 25.30 -19.24
N PRO A 328 -55.85 25.10 -18.21
CA PRO A 328 -57.28 25.00 -18.42
C PRO A 328 -57.88 26.41 -18.58
N PHE A 329 -58.60 26.63 -19.67
CA PHE A 329 -59.67 27.61 -19.85
C PHE A 329 -59.57 28.99 -19.16
N SER A 330 -59.39 30.06 -19.96
CA SER A 330 -60.16 31.32 -19.82
C SER A 330 -59.83 32.32 -20.95
N THR A 331 -60.78 32.46 -21.88
CA THR A 331 -61.37 33.71 -22.39
C THR A 331 -60.50 34.89 -22.87
N SER A 332 -60.70 35.23 -24.14
CA SER A 332 -60.66 36.56 -24.78
C SER A 332 -59.68 37.62 -24.25
N ARG A 333 -58.60 37.85 -25.02
CA ARG A 333 -58.28 39.19 -25.55
C ARG A 333 -57.20 39.14 -26.62
N GLU A 334 -57.44 39.90 -27.67
CA GLU A 334 -56.54 40.21 -28.78
C GLU A 334 -55.12 40.59 -28.33
N MET A 335 -54.10 40.14 -29.08
CA MET A 335 -53.12 41.06 -29.65
C MET A 335 -52.35 40.45 -30.85
N LYS A 336 -52.67 40.99 -32.03
CA LYS A 336 -51.85 41.26 -33.22
C LYS A 336 -50.75 40.25 -33.62
N PHE A 337 -51.10 39.41 -34.58
CA PHE A 337 -50.16 38.83 -35.54
C PHE A 337 -49.67 39.91 -36.53
N VAL A 338 -48.38 40.24 -36.49
CA VAL A 338 -47.71 40.91 -37.61
C VAL A 338 -47.23 39.82 -38.56
N SER A 339 -47.96 39.69 -39.66
CA SER A 339 -47.57 38.95 -40.86
C SER A 339 -46.43 39.68 -41.55
N LEU A 340 -45.31 38.99 -41.78
CA LEU A 340 -44.22 39.44 -42.64
C LEU A 340 -43.83 38.29 -43.57
N ARG A 341 -44.77 37.96 -44.47
CA ARG A 341 -44.55 37.10 -45.65
C ARG A 341 -45.23 37.74 -46.86
N HIS A 342 -44.72 38.89 -47.28
CA HIS A 342 -44.90 39.41 -48.64
C HIS A 342 -43.86 40.49 -48.96
N ALA A 343 -42.79 40.07 -49.65
CA ALA A 343 -41.80 40.84 -50.43
C ALA A 343 -40.58 39.89 -50.51
N LEU A 344 -40.34 39.14 -51.57
CA LEU A 344 -40.15 39.57 -52.94
C LEU A 344 -40.39 38.38 -53.89
N SER A 345 -41.24 38.60 -54.89
CA SER A 345 -41.15 37.93 -56.18
C SER A 345 -40.59 38.94 -57.19
N ILE A 346 -39.49 38.61 -57.87
CA ILE A 346 -39.08 39.12 -59.19
C ILE A 346 -38.45 37.89 -59.87
N SER A 347 -39.17 37.21 -60.79
CA SER A 347 -39.05 37.32 -62.27
C SER A 347 -37.63 37.01 -62.76
N GLY A 348 -37.34 36.09 -63.68
CA GLY A 348 -38.12 35.28 -64.62
C GLY A 348 -37.13 34.57 -65.58
N SER A 349 -37.67 33.88 -66.61
CA SER A 349 -36.96 33.25 -67.76
C SER A 349 -36.44 31.83 -67.50
N SER A 350 -36.58 30.81 -68.35
CA SER A 350 -37.38 30.50 -69.54
C SER A 350 -36.92 29.11 -69.98
N MET A 351 -37.81 28.28 -70.52
CA MET A 351 -37.52 27.38 -71.66
C MET A 351 -36.52 26.23 -71.42
N GLU A 352 -37.01 25.00 -71.34
CA GLU A 352 -36.93 24.02 -72.44
C GLU A 352 -37.56 22.69 -72.02
N ASP A 353 -38.40 22.18 -72.91
CA ASP A 353 -39.01 20.86 -72.89
C ASP A 353 -37.95 19.75 -72.91
N ARG A 354 -38.20 18.67 -72.15
CA ARG A 354 -37.80 17.32 -72.57
C ARG A 354 -38.63 16.28 -71.82
N ASP A 355 -39.47 15.63 -72.61
CA ASP A 355 -40.03 14.30 -72.35
C ASP A 355 -38.89 13.31 -72.15
N GLU A 356 -38.98 12.44 -71.15
CA GLU A 356 -38.48 11.07 -71.22
C GLU A 356 -39.09 10.23 -70.09
N ASP A 357 -39.78 9.17 -70.52
CA ASP A 357 -40.28 8.05 -69.74
C ASP A 357 -39.15 7.39 -68.93
N ASP A 358 -39.43 6.89 -67.72
CA ASP A 358 -39.26 5.46 -67.40
C ASP A 358 -39.39 5.12 -65.90
N GLU A 359 -40.05 3.98 -65.68
CA GLU A 359 -39.88 3.00 -64.58
C GLU A 359 -40.06 3.44 -63.12
N THR A 360 -41.31 3.32 -62.65
CA THR A 360 -41.65 2.95 -61.28
C THR A 360 -41.17 1.52 -60.94
N GLU A 361 -39.96 1.39 -60.39
CA GLU A 361 -39.51 0.16 -59.73
C GLU A 361 -39.70 0.26 -58.20
N GLU A 362 -40.84 -0.21 -57.71
CA GLU A 362 -41.20 -0.24 -56.30
C GLU A 362 -40.43 -1.38 -55.59
N LYS A 363 -39.24 -1.11 -55.04
CA LYS A 363 -38.42 -2.11 -54.33
C LYS A 363 -39.09 -2.58 -53.03
N PRO A 364 -39.51 -3.86 -52.91
CA PRO A 364 -40.11 -4.42 -51.70
C PRO A 364 -39.00 -4.88 -50.75
N GLY A 365 -38.22 -3.93 -50.23
CA GLY A 365 -37.12 -4.21 -49.29
C GLY A 365 -37.18 -3.41 -48.00
N SER A 366 -37.73 -2.19 -48.03
CA SER A 366 -37.57 -1.25 -46.91
C SER A 366 -38.40 -1.59 -45.67
N LYS A 367 -39.55 -2.27 -45.81
CA LYS A 367 -40.43 -2.57 -44.66
C LYS A 367 -39.91 -3.71 -43.78
N VAL A 368 -39.21 -4.69 -44.36
CA VAL A 368 -38.66 -5.83 -43.59
C VAL A 368 -37.47 -5.40 -42.73
N TYR A 369 -36.63 -4.48 -43.22
CA TYR A 369 -35.52 -3.94 -42.43
C TYR A 369 -35.98 -3.00 -41.31
N GLN A 370 -37.02 -2.19 -41.53
CA GLN A 370 -37.56 -1.33 -40.46
C GLN A 370 -38.21 -2.14 -39.34
N LEU A 371 -38.96 -3.20 -39.68
CA LEU A 371 -39.58 -4.08 -38.68
C LEU A 371 -38.53 -4.89 -37.87
N GLY A 372 -37.42 -5.27 -38.52
CA GLY A 372 -36.30 -5.94 -37.87
C GLY A 372 -35.53 -5.04 -36.90
N LEU A 373 -35.30 -3.77 -37.28
CA LEU A 373 -34.65 -2.77 -36.42
C LEU A 373 -35.50 -2.40 -35.21
N GLU A 374 -36.82 -2.29 -35.38
CA GLU A 374 -37.73 -1.99 -34.27
C GLU A 374 -37.79 -3.16 -33.26
N ARG A 375 -37.81 -4.40 -33.75
CA ARG A 375 -37.72 -5.60 -32.88
C ARG A 375 -36.37 -5.76 -32.18
N LEU A 376 -35.26 -5.43 -32.84
CA LEU A 376 -33.94 -5.48 -32.19
C LEU A 376 -33.75 -4.36 -31.16
N SER A 377 -34.30 -3.17 -31.42
CA SER A 377 -34.27 -2.08 -30.43
C SER A 377 -35.07 -2.40 -29.17
N THR A 378 -36.25 -3.01 -29.32
CA THR A 378 -37.10 -3.41 -28.18
C THR A 378 -36.54 -4.62 -27.42
N ILE A 379 -35.84 -5.56 -28.09
CA ILE A 379 -35.13 -6.65 -27.42
C ILE A 379 -33.90 -6.12 -26.68
N SER A 380 -33.16 -5.17 -27.27
CA SER A 380 -32.03 -4.49 -26.63
C SER A 380 -32.46 -3.71 -25.39
N GLU A 381 -33.51 -2.89 -25.48
CA GLU A 381 -34.06 -2.16 -24.32
C GLU A 381 -34.48 -3.11 -23.21
N ARG A 382 -35.19 -4.19 -23.53
CA ARG A 382 -35.59 -5.20 -22.53
C ARG A 382 -34.43 -5.99 -21.95
N ALA A 383 -33.35 -6.21 -22.72
CA ALA A 383 -32.14 -6.86 -22.23
C ALA A 383 -31.32 -5.93 -21.32
N VAL A 384 -31.26 -4.64 -21.62
CA VAL A 384 -30.62 -3.63 -20.78
C VAL A 384 -31.44 -3.39 -19.50
N GLU A 385 -32.76 -3.30 -19.58
CA GLU A 385 -33.64 -3.19 -18.41
C GLU A 385 -33.56 -4.43 -17.52
N ARG A 386 -33.51 -5.65 -18.08
CA ARG A 386 -33.33 -6.88 -17.28
C ARG A 386 -31.92 -7.02 -16.69
N SER A 387 -30.90 -6.51 -17.37
CA SER A 387 -29.52 -6.56 -16.86
C SER A 387 -29.26 -5.49 -15.79
N GLN A 388 -29.94 -4.35 -15.86
CA GLN A 388 -29.84 -3.28 -14.86
C GLN A 388 -30.76 -3.48 -13.65
N SER A 389 -31.96 -4.04 -13.81
CA SER A 389 -32.91 -4.20 -12.69
C SER A 389 -32.68 -5.42 -11.79
N VAL A 390 -32.03 -6.48 -12.29
CA VAL A 390 -31.93 -7.77 -11.55
C VAL A 390 -30.58 -7.96 -10.84
N ALA A 391 -29.52 -7.26 -11.26
CA ALA A 391 -28.20 -7.42 -10.64
C ALA A 391 -27.76 -6.22 -9.77
N LEU A 392 -28.26 -5.00 -10.03
CA LEU A 392 -27.86 -3.83 -9.26
C LEU A 392 -28.71 -3.60 -8.01
N SER A 393 -29.99 -3.99 -7.99
CA SER A 393 -30.87 -3.72 -6.83
C SER A 393 -30.46 -4.46 -5.56
N ASP A 394 -30.09 -5.74 -5.65
CA ASP A 394 -29.74 -6.53 -4.45
C ASP A 394 -28.35 -6.16 -3.91
N ASP A 395 -27.40 -5.87 -4.81
CA ASP A 395 -26.06 -5.44 -4.41
C ASP A 395 -26.05 -3.98 -3.90
N GLU A 396 -26.84 -3.07 -4.47
CA GLU A 396 -27.01 -1.70 -3.94
C GLU A 396 -27.70 -1.71 -2.57
N GLN A 397 -28.76 -2.50 -2.36
CA GLN A 397 -29.38 -2.62 -1.04
C GLN A 397 -28.43 -3.23 0.00
N LYS A 398 -27.58 -4.18 -0.42
CA LYS A 398 -26.55 -4.76 0.44
C LYS A 398 -25.46 -3.73 0.77
N LEU A 399 -25.07 -2.91 -0.20
CA LEU A 399 -24.09 -1.83 -0.03
C LEU A 399 -24.65 -0.71 0.87
N GLU A 400 -25.91 -0.33 0.72
CA GLU A 400 -26.58 0.65 1.60
C GLU A 400 -26.65 0.16 3.04
N LYS A 401 -27.04 -1.11 3.27
CA LYS A 401 -27.00 -1.71 4.61
C LYS A 401 -25.58 -1.74 5.20
N GLN A 402 -24.57 -2.03 4.37
CA GLN A 402 -23.18 -2.00 4.83
C GLN A 402 -22.73 -0.57 5.16
N MET A 403 -23.16 0.42 4.36
CA MET A 403 -22.84 1.82 4.57
C MET A 403 -23.55 2.39 5.82
N GLU A 404 -24.79 2.01 6.09
CA GLU A 404 -25.47 2.35 7.35
C GLU A 404 -24.77 1.73 8.56
N GLY A 405 -24.35 0.47 8.46
CA GLY A 405 -23.56 -0.19 9.52
C GLY A 405 -22.21 0.48 9.76
N LEU A 406 -21.56 1.00 8.71
CA LEU A 406 -20.32 1.78 8.85
C LEU A 406 -20.57 3.15 9.46
N LYS A 407 -21.71 3.81 9.15
CA LYS A 407 -22.08 5.09 9.76
C LYS A 407 -22.36 4.94 11.25
N SER A 408 -23.07 3.90 11.68
CA SER A 408 -23.32 3.65 13.10
C SER A 408 -22.02 3.34 13.85
N LEU A 409 -21.12 2.55 13.26
CA LEU A 409 -19.81 2.24 13.86
C LEU A 409 -18.91 3.48 13.96
N ASN A 410 -18.98 4.39 12.98
CA ASN A 410 -18.25 5.66 13.02
C ASN A 410 -18.81 6.60 14.12
N GLN A 411 -20.14 6.64 14.30
CA GLN A 411 -20.75 7.38 15.41
C GLN A 411 -20.36 6.81 16.78
N GLU A 412 -20.32 5.49 16.92
CA GLU A 412 -19.86 4.82 18.16
C GLU A 412 -18.39 5.17 18.45
N LEU A 413 -17.52 5.07 17.45
CA LEU A 413 -16.10 5.44 17.56
C LEU A 413 -15.91 6.92 17.94
N GLN A 414 -16.70 7.83 17.35
CA GLN A 414 -16.67 9.25 17.70
C GLN A 414 -17.08 9.48 19.17
N SER A 415 -18.11 8.78 19.64
CA SER A 415 -18.52 8.88 21.04
C SER A 415 -17.46 8.34 22.02
N GLU A 416 -16.71 7.30 21.63
CA GLU A 416 -15.61 6.75 22.42
C GLU A 416 -14.41 7.72 22.46
N ILE A 417 -14.09 8.37 21.33
CA ILE A 417 -13.04 9.40 21.25
C ILE A 417 -13.39 10.60 22.14
N GLU A 418 -14.62 11.09 22.08
CA GLU A 418 -15.09 12.17 22.95
C GLU A 418 -15.03 11.77 24.44
N GLY A 419 -15.38 10.52 24.75
CA GLY A 419 -15.23 9.95 26.09
C GLY A 419 -13.78 9.97 26.57
N GLN A 420 -12.83 9.53 25.74
CA GLN A 420 -11.41 9.57 26.08
C GLN A 420 -10.85 10.99 26.22
N GLN A 421 -11.33 11.94 25.40
CA GLN A 421 -10.94 13.35 25.52
C GLN A 421 -11.36 13.93 26.87
N ARG A 422 -12.60 13.67 27.33
CA ARG A 422 -13.06 14.11 28.66
C ARG A 422 -12.21 13.54 29.80
N VAL A 423 -11.84 12.26 29.72
CA VAL A 423 -10.96 11.64 30.72
C VAL A 423 -9.56 12.28 30.72
N ASN A 424 -9.02 12.60 29.54
CA ASN A 424 -7.74 13.29 29.43
C ASN A 424 -7.80 14.73 29.97
N GLU A 425 -8.86 15.47 29.70
CA GLU A 425 -9.09 16.81 30.26
C GLU A 425 -9.19 16.76 31.79
N GLU A 426 -9.91 15.78 32.35
CA GLU A 426 -10.00 15.59 33.79
C GLU A 426 -8.63 15.25 34.41
N LEU A 427 -7.85 14.39 33.76
CA LEU A 427 -6.51 14.03 34.21
C LEU A 427 -5.57 15.24 34.17
N GLN A 428 -5.63 16.07 33.12
CA GLN A 428 -4.86 17.31 33.02
C GLN A 428 -5.24 18.29 34.14
N ALA A 429 -6.53 18.45 34.43
CA ALA A 429 -7.00 19.27 35.54
C ALA A 429 -6.51 18.74 36.90
N GLN A 430 -6.43 17.42 37.09
CA GLN A 430 -5.86 16.83 38.31
C GLN A 430 -4.35 17.08 38.43
N ILE A 431 -3.60 16.95 37.34
CA ILE A 431 -2.16 17.24 37.30
C ILE A 431 -1.91 18.71 37.66
N GLU A 432 -2.70 19.63 37.11
CA GLU A 432 -2.58 21.06 37.39
C GLU A 432 -2.88 21.37 38.87
N ARG A 433 -3.91 20.76 39.46
CA ARG A 433 -4.19 20.87 40.90
C ARG A 433 -3.04 20.35 41.76
N LEU A 434 -2.42 19.23 41.38
CA LEU A 434 -1.25 18.69 42.11
C LEU A 434 -0.04 19.61 41.98
N ARG A 435 0.19 20.19 40.80
CA ARG A 435 1.27 21.15 40.56
C ARG A 435 1.12 22.40 41.43
N LEU A 436 -0.09 22.96 41.53
CA LEU A 436 -0.38 24.09 42.42
C LEU A 436 -0.18 23.74 43.90
N ARG A 437 -0.53 22.52 44.32
CA ARG A 437 -0.27 22.06 45.71
C ARG A 437 1.21 21.94 46.01
N LEU A 438 2.00 21.45 45.06
CA LEU A 438 3.46 21.36 45.21
C LEU A 438 4.10 22.74 45.28
N GLN A 439 3.64 23.68 44.43
CA GLN A 439 4.13 25.05 44.45
C GLN A 439 3.88 25.74 45.79
N ARG A 440 2.66 25.62 46.35
CA ARG A 440 2.37 26.16 47.71
C ARG A 440 3.25 25.54 48.79
N ARG A 441 3.51 24.23 48.72
CA ARG A 441 4.43 23.58 49.68
C ARG A 441 5.87 24.08 49.56
N GLN A 442 6.31 24.45 48.35
CA GLN A 442 7.63 25.06 48.16
C GLN A 442 7.67 26.48 48.73
N GLU A 443 6.62 27.27 48.56
CA GLU A 443 6.49 28.61 49.15
C GLU A 443 6.48 28.53 50.69
N ASP A 444 5.65 27.67 51.29
CA ASP A 444 5.61 27.46 52.74
C ASP A 444 6.96 26.95 53.30
N SER A 445 7.66 26.09 52.56
CA SER A 445 8.98 25.60 52.96
C SER A 445 10.07 26.66 52.85
N SER A 446 9.94 27.61 51.91
CA SER A 446 10.87 28.73 51.77
C SER A 446 10.71 29.72 52.93
N GLU A 447 9.48 30.04 53.32
CA GLU A 447 9.19 30.91 54.47
C GLU A 447 9.65 30.27 55.80
N GLY A 448 9.47 28.96 55.97
CA GLY A 448 9.95 28.24 57.16
C GLY A 448 11.47 28.26 57.33
N ILE A 449 12.24 28.31 56.23
CA ILE A 449 13.70 28.41 56.27
C ILE A 449 14.14 29.84 56.63
N GLU A 450 13.47 30.87 56.12
CA GLU A 450 13.78 32.26 56.49
C GLU A 450 13.53 32.55 57.98
N VAL A 451 12.46 31.99 58.56
CA VAL A 451 12.17 32.15 60.01
C VAL A 451 13.22 31.45 60.88
N HIS A 452 13.79 30.33 60.44
CA HIS A 452 14.86 29.65 61.19
C HIS A 452 16.23 30.34 61.08
N ILE A 453 16.51 31.03 59.97
CA ILE A 453 17.74 31.82 59.81
C ILE A 453 17.67 33.11 60.65
N ALA A 454 16.50 33.76 60.72
CA ALA A 454 16.31 34.95 61.55
C ALA A 454 16.35 34.66 63.07
N GLY A 455 16.12 33.42 63.50
CA GLY A 455 16.23 33.00 64.91
C GLY A 455 17.65 32.62 65.35
N ALA A 456 18.55 32.31 64.42
CA ALA A 456 19.92 31.89 64.74
C ALA A 456 20.89 33.07 64.92
N GLU A 457 20.56 34.27 64.43
CA GLU A 457 21.37 35.50 64.63
C GLU A 457 21.13 36.19 65.99
N GLY A 458 20.23 35.66 66.83
CA GLY A 458 19.89 36.22 68.15
C GLY A 458 20.58 35.59 69.36
N GLU A 459 21.39 34.53 69.18
CA GLU A 459 21.92 33.71 70.27
C GLU A 459 23.46 33.60 70.27
N GLU A 460 24.15 34.59 69.68
CA GLU A 460 25.62 34.70 69.71
C GLU A 460 26.15 35.88 70.57
N ASP A 461 25.28 36.49 71.39
CA ASP A 461 25.66 37.47 72.42
C ASP A 461 25.12 37.01 73.80
N LYS A 462 25.75 35.97 74.38
CA LYS A 462 25.75 35.70 75.83
C LYS A 462 26.87 34.76 76.27
#